data_AF-A0A661FND3-F1
#
_entry.id   AF-A0A661FND3-F1
#
_cell.length_a   1.000
_cell.length_b   1.000
_cell.length_c   1.000
_cell.angle_alpha   90.00
_cell.angle_beta   90.00
_cell.angle_gamma   90.00
#
_symmetry.space_group_name_H-M   'P 1'
#
loop_
_entity.id
_entity.type
_entity.pdbx_description
1 polymer ?
#
loop_
_entity_poly.entity_id
_entity_poly.type
_entity_poly.pdbx_seq_one_letter_code
_entity_poly.pdbx_strand_id
1 'polypeptide(L)' 'LWLATVRQLQTTPDQEIILVCRSGGRSGKVGNFLTQKYKLSNISHLENGISSWIKEKRPTEKACTPTLSC' A
#
# COMPACT_ATOMS: atom_id res chain seq x y z
N LEU A 1 -13.41 -7.38 -9.25
CA LEU A 1 -13.06 -7.21 -7.81
C LEU A 1 -11.67 -6.61 -7.70
N TRP A 2 -11.45 -5.64 -6.82
CA TRP A 2 -10.18 -4.90 -6.64
C TRP A 2 -8.94 -5.80 -6.44
N LEU A 3 -9.10 -6.97 -5.81
CA LEU A 3 -8.01 -7.91 -5.58
C LEU A 3 -7.41 -8.47 -6.88
N ALA A 4 -8.23 -8.61 -7.93
CA ALA A 4 -7.74 -9.02 -9.25
C ALA A 4 -6.80 -7.97 -9.83
N THR A 5 -7.11 -6.68 -9.64
CA THR A 5 -6.25 -5.56 -10.05
C THR A 5 -4.92 -5.59 -9.31
N VAL A 6 -4.92 -5.87 -8.00
CA VAL A 6 -3.67 -5.99 -7.23
C VAL A 6 -2.76 -7.07 -7.81
N ARG A 7 -3.30 -8.24 -8.17
CA ARG A 7 -2.52 -9.31 -8.79
C ARG A 7 -2.00 -8.96 -10.18
N GLN A 8 -2.75 -8.17 -10.95
CA GLN A 8 -2.30 -7.69 -12.27
C GLN A 8 -1.15 -6.68 -12.19
N LEU A 9 -1.00 -5.98 -11.05
CA LEU A 9 0.12 -5.06 -10.82
C LEU A 9 1.41 -5.77 -10.40
N GLN A 10 1.33 -7.02 -9.97
CA GLN A 10 2.50 -7.81 -9.62
C GLN A 10 3.13 -8.40 -10.88
N THR A 11 4.46 -8.27 -11.00
CA THR A 11 5.23 -8.92 -12.07
C THR A 11 5.75 -10.28 -11.65
N THR A 12 5.90 -10.52 -10.35
CA THR A 12 6.28 -11.81 -9.77
C THR A 12 5.39 -12.21 -8.60
N PRO A 13 5.21 -13.52 -8.34
CA PRO A 13 4.41 -13.99 -7.19
C PRO A 13 4.93 -13.50 -5.83
N ASP A 14 6.25 -13.34 -5.72
CA ASP A 14 6.94 -12.96 -4.48
C ASP A 14 7.15 -11.45 -4.34
N GLN A 15 6.58 -10.64 -5.25
CA GLN A 15 6.74 -9.19 -5.18
C GLN A 15 6.10 -8.63 -3.88
N GLU A 16 6.90 -7.90 -3.11
CA GLU A 16 6.46 -7.23 -1.88
C GLU A 16 5.35 -6.21 -2.17
N ILE A 17 4.27 -6.27 -1.40
CA ILE A 17 3.18 -5.29 -1.45
C ILE A 17 3.18 -4.51 -0.14
N ILE A 18 3.42 -3.20 -0.24
CA ILE A 18 3.39 -2.28 0.89
C ILE A 18 2.07 -1.50 0.88
N LEU A 19 1.23 -1.72 1.88
CA LEU A 19 -0.04 -1.05 2.04
C LEU A 19 0.12 0.28 2.80
N VAL A 20 -0.43 1.34 2.23
CA VAL A 20 -0.36 2.68 2.81
C VAL A 20 -1.76 3.24 3.06
N CYS A 21 -1.95 3.87 4.22
CA CYS A 21 -3.08 4.75 4.47
C CYS A 21 -2.63 5.96 5.30
N ARG A 22 -3.57 6.83 5.72
CA ARG A 22 -3.25 8.05 6.50
C ARG A 22 -2.47 7.75 7.79
N SER A 23 -2.99 6.84 8.62
CA SER A 23 -2.53 6.60 10.01
C SER A 23 -2.36 5.11 10.33
N GLY A 24 -2.15 4.26 9.33
CA GLY A 24 -1.92 2.82 9.46
C GLY A 24 -3.13 1.92 9.75
N GLY A 25 -4.17 2.42 10.41
CA GLY A 25 -5.29 1.56 10.84
C GLY A 25 -6.06 0.86 9.70
N ARG A 26 -6.24 1.51 8.55
CA ARG A 26 -6.92 0.89 7.38
C ARG A 26 -6.03 -0.13 6.69
N SER A 27 -4.77 0.22 6.47
CA SER A 27 -3.80 -0.66 5.81
C SER A 27 -3.50 -1.90 6.66
N GLY A 28 -3.42 -1.77 7.99
CA GLY A 28 -3.27 -2.93 8.88
C GLY A 28 -4.46 -3.90 8.81
N LYS A 29 -5.70 -3.38 8.80
CA LYS A 29 -6.91 -4.23 8.62
C LYS A 29 -6.90 -4.97 7.28
N VAL A 30 -6.56 -4.28 6.20
CA VAL A 30 -6.47 -4.89 4.87
C VAL A 30 -5.34 -5.92 4.81
N GLY A 31 -4.17 -5.60 5.37
CA GLY A 31 -3.03 -6.53 5.45
C GLY A 31 -3.40 -7.81 6.18
N ASN A 32 -3.99 -7.70 7.38
CA ASN A 32 -4.47 -8.85 8.14
C ASN A 32 -5.48 -9.68 7.35
N PHE A 33 -6.43 -9.04 6.68
CA PHE A 33 -7.40 -9.73 5.84
C PHE A 33 -6.72 -10.49 4.69
N LEU A 34 -5.77 -9.86 3.99
CA LEU A 34 -5.04 -10.47 2.87
C LEU A 34 -4.19 -11.67 3.32
N THR A 35 -3.41 -11.52 4.38
CA THR A 35 -2.55 -12.59 4.91
C THR A 35 -3.40 -13.74 5.47
N GLN A 36 -4.49 -13.45 6.18
CA GLN A 36 -5.31 -14.51 6.81
C GLN A 36 -6.20 -15.25 5.81
N LYS A 37 -6.88 -14.53 4.92
CA LYS A 37 -7.86 -15.11 3.97
C LYS A 37 -7.24 -15.61 2.67
N TYR A 38 -6.24 -14.90 2.16
CA TYR A 38 -5.63 -15.22 0.86
C TYR A 38 -4.20 -15.76 0.95
N LYS A 39 -3.65 -15.90 2.18
CA LYS A 39 -2.32 -16.47 2.43
C LYS A 39 -1.19 -15.80 1.65
N LEU A 40 -1.36 -14.50 1.36
CA LEU A 40 -0.29 -13.69 0.79
C LEU A 40 0.79 -13.47 1.85
N SER A 41 2.01 -13.91 1.56
CA SER A 41 3.14 -13.89 2.50
C SER A 41 3.92 -12.57 2.50
N ASN A 42 3.94 -11.86 1.37
CA ASN A 42 4.81 -10.70 1.15
C ASN A 42 3.99 -9.40 1.20
N ILE A 43 3.26 -9.23 2.32
CA ILE A 43 2.39 -8.09 2.60
C ILE A 43 2.91 -7.35 3.83
N SER A 44 3.27 -6.09 3.66
CA SER A 44 3.64 -5.17 4.73
C SER A 44 2.71 -3.95 4.74
N HIS A 45 2.69 -3.20 5.84
CA HIS A 45 2.02 -1.89 5.87
C HIS A 45 2.80 -0.87 6.67
N LEU A 46 2.60 0.41 6.35
CA LEU A 46 3.12 1.50 7.20
C LEU A 46 2.27 1.59 8.48
N GLU A 47 2.87 1.22 9.61
CA GLU A 47 2.20 1.16 10.93
C GLU A 47 1.62 2.50 11.35
N ASN A 48 2.37 3.60 11.15
CA ASN A 48 1.92 4.96 11.47
C ASN A 48 1.33 5.71 10.26
N GLY A 49 1.19 5.03 9.12
CA GLY A 49 0.71 5.60 7.86
C GLY A 49 1.59 6.71 7.28
N ILE A 50 1.12 7.32 6.19
CA ILE A 50 1.84 8.39 5.49
C ILE A 50 1.98 9.66 6.35
N SER A 51 1.15 9.86 7.37
CA SER A 51 1.28 11.01 8.27
C SER A 51 2.62 11.05 9.00
N SER A 52 3.19 9.92 9.41
CA SER A 52 4.54 9.89 10.01
C SER A 52 5.62 10.24 8.99
N TRP A 53 5.50 9.67 7.79
CA TRP A 53 6.43 9.93 6.67
C TRP A 53 6.54 11.42 6.35
N ILE A 54 5.39 12.11 6.28
CA ILE A 54 5.31 13.56 6.04
C ILE A 54 5.89 14.33 7.24
N LYS A 55 5.58 13.93 8.48
CA LYS A 55 6.10 14.57 9.70
C LYS A 55 7.64 14.49 9.76
N GLU A 56 8.19 13.37 9.31
CA GLU A 56 9.64 13.13 9.19
C GLU A 56 10.27 13.87 7.99
N LYS A 57 9.51 14.67 7.25
CA LYS A 57 9.95 15.43 6.06
C LYS A 57 10.60 14.54 5.00
N ARG A 58 10.19 13.29 4.91
CA ARG A 58 10.65 12.38 3.85
C ARG A 58 10.08 12.82 2.50
N PRO A 59 10.75 12.47 1.38
CA PRO A 59 10.29 12.86 0.05
C PRO A 59 8.85 12.40 -0.22
N THR A 60 8.05 13.30 -0.77
CA THR A 60 6.69 13.03 -1.24
C THR A 60 6.47 13.71 -2.57
N GLU A 61 5.72 13.09 -3.44
CA GLU A 61 5.23 13.72 -4.66
C GLU A 61 3.90 14.41 -4.37
N LYS A 62 3.67 15.57 -4.98
CA LYS A 62 2.33 16.14 -5.00
C LYS A 62 1.45 15.20 -5.81
N ALA A 63 0.19 15.03 -5.40
CA ALA A 63 -0.75 14.21 -6.15
C ALA A 63 -0.86 14.75 -7.58
N CYS A 64 -0.21 14.10 -8.54
CA CYS A 64 -0.46 14.31 -9.95
C CYS A 64 -1.58 13.34 -10.33
N THR A 65 -2.70 13.89 -10.80
CA THR A 65 -3.78 13.10 -11.41
C THR A 65 -3.18 12.29 -12.56
N PRO A 66 -3.68 11.08 -12.87
CA PRO A 66 -3.10 10.23 -13.93
C PRO A 66 -3.09 10.85 -15.34
N THR A 67 -3.67 12.04 -15.50
CA THR A 67 -3.91 12.73 -16.76
C THR A 67 -3.24 14.10 -16.89
N LEU A 68 -2.50 14.60 -15.90
CA LEU A 68 -1.79 15.87 -16.01
C LEU A 68 -0.38 15.75 -15.45
N SER A 69 0.60 16.01 -16.31
CA SER A 69 2.02 16.08 -15.98
C SER A 69 2.27 17.13 -14.91
N CYS A 70 3.03 16.74 -13.91
CA CYS A 70 3.78 17.69 -13.10
C CYS A 70 4.79 18.44 -14.03
#